data_AF-F3BAD8-F1
#
_entry.id   AF-F3BAD8-F1
#
_cell.length_a   1.000
_cell.length_b   1.000
_cell.length_c   1.000
_cell.angle_alpha   90.00
_cell.angle_beta   90.00
_cell.angle_gamma   90.00
#
_symmetry.space_group_name_H-M   'P 1'
#
loop_
_entity.id
_entity.type
_entity.pdbx_description
1 polymer ?
#
loop_
_entity_poly.entity_id
_entity_poly.type
_entity_poly.pdbx_seq_one_letter_code
_entity_poly.pdbx_strand_id
1 'polypeptide(L)'
;MFEKIMNYINNFLKNTPDDIYEFSIVLEDALVDDYDEMYKDQPNATDVLAEEVPYICASAEPGMTQEEIEEFKRKLKIEYDKAMEAVV
;
A
#
# COMPACT_ATOMS: atom_id res chain seq x y z
N MET A 1 -2.61 14.23 3.00
CA MET A 1 -1.76 13.18 2.41
C MET A 1 -2.42 11.80 2.40
N PHE A 2 -3.07 11.36 3.49
CA PHE A 2 -3.63 10.00 3.59
C PHE A 2 -4.53 9.60 2.41
N GLU A 3 -5.48 10.48 2.03
CA GLU A 3 -6.38 10.22 0.89
C GLU A 3 -5.62 10.00 -0.43
N LYS A 4 -4.53 10.73 -0.66
CA LYS A 4 -3.71 10.57 -1.87
C LYS A 4 -3.08 9.18 -1.92
N ILE A 5 -2.54 8.68 -0.81
CA ILE A 5 -1.97 7.34 -0.70
C ILE A 5 -3.05 6.27 -0.83
N MET A 6 -4.20 6.42 -0.19
CA MET A 6 -5.32 5.49 -0.35
C MET A 6 -5.83 5.43 -1.80
N ASN A 7 -5.87 6.56 -2.50
CA ASN A 7 -6.22 6.60 -3.91
C ASN A 7 -5.15 5.93 -4.79
N TYR A 8 -3.87 6.07 -4.45
CA TYR A 8 -2.77 5.40 -5.13
C TYR A 8 -2.87 3.88 -5.00
N ILE A 9 -3.07 3.36 -3.78
CA ILE A 9 -3.30 1.93 -3.51
C ILE A 9 -4.56 1.43 -4.25
N ASN A 10 -5.67 2.16 -4.16
CA ASN A 10 -6.93 1.79 -4.82
C ASN A 10 -6.80 1.71 -6.35
N ASN A 11 -6.01 2.61 -6.96
CA ASN A 11 -5.74 2.55 -8.39
C ASN A 11 -4.98 1.27 -8.76
N PHE A 12 -3.90 0.95 -8.03
CA PHE A 12 -3.17 -0.30 -8.23
C PHE A 12 -4.05 -1.55 -8.07
N LEU A 13 -4.92 -1.58 -7.05
CA LEU A 13 -5.83 -2.70 -6.83
C LEU A 13 -6.83 -2.90 -7.98
N LYS A 14 -7.24 -1.82 -8.65
CA LYS A 14 -8.17 -1.85 -9.80
C LYS A 14 -7.46 -2.11 -11.13
N ASN A 15 -6.27 -1.56 -11.29
CA ASN A 15 -5.52 -1.50 -12.53
C ASN A 15 -4.09 -2.02 -12.30
N THR A 16 -3.98 -3.26 -11.82
CA THR A 16 -2.70 -3.86 -11.44
C THR A 16 -1.82 -4.01 -12.69
N PRO A 17 -0.63 -3.39 -12.73
CA PRO A 17 0.30 -3.54 -13.84
C PRO A 17 1.02 -4.90 -13.81
N ASP A 18 1.62 -5.27 -14.95
CA ASP A 18 2.43 -6.49 -15.08
C ASP A 18 3.79 -6.38 -14.36
N ASP A 19 4.24 -5.16 -14.04
CA ASP A 19 5.41 -4.88 -13.21
C ASP A 19 5.00 -3.97 -12.06
N ILE A 20 5.22 -4.44 -10.84
CA ILE A 20 4.79 -3.80 -9.60
C ILE A 20 5.95 -3.22 -8.78
N TYR A 21 7.19 -3.37 -9.26
CA TYR A 21 8.39 -3.01 -8.47
C TYR A 21 8.48 -1.49 -8.21
N GLU A 22 8.18 -0.65 -9.22
CA GLU A 22 8.14 0.80 -9.00
C GLU A 22 7.01 1.20 -8.05
N PHE A 23 5.85 0.53 -8.14
CA PHE A 23 4.72 0.78 -7.26
C PHE A 23 5.06 0.49 -5.80
N SER A 24 5.74 -0.64 -5.52
CA SER A 24 6.08 -1.04 -4.16
C SER A 24 7.05 -0.07 -3.51
N ILE A 25 8.08 0.38 -4.23
CA ILE A 25 9.05 1.38 -3.74
C ILE A 25 8.34 2.68 -3.40
N VAL A 26 7.53 3.21 -4.33
CA VAL A 26 6.83 4.48 -4.13
C VAL A 26 5.87 4.42 -2.93
N LEU A 27 5.18 3.29 -2.74
CA LEU A 27 4.29 3.11 -1.60
C LEU A 27 5.07 3.00 -0.29
N GLU A 28 6.15 2.22 -0.25
CA GLU A 28 6.99 2.06 0.94
C GLU A 28 7.62 3.39 1.37
N ASP A 29 8.21 4.13 0.42
CA ASP A 29 8.79 5.45 0.67
C ASP A 29 7.74 6.41 1.24
N ALA A 30 6.52 6.44 0.67
CA ALA A 30 5.44 7.30 1.18
C ALA A 30 5.04 6.95 2.63
N LEU A 31 5.05 5.66 3.01
CA LEU A 31 4.72 5.26 4.39
C LEU A 31 5.78 5.70 5.42
N VAL A 32 6.96 6.14 4.98
CA VAL A 32 8.02 6.68 5.85
C VAL A 32 8.09 8.19 5.72
N ASP A 33 8.26 8.71 4.50
CA ASP A 33 8.47 10.13 4.22
C ASP A 33 7.24 10.97 4.57
N ASP A 34 6.04 10.45 4.30
CA ASP A 34 4.78 11.15 4.48
C ASP A 34 4.03 10.72 5.76
N TYR A 35 4.63 9.87 6.61
CA TYR A 35 3.96 9.27 7.78
C TYR A 35 3.31 10.32 8.69
N ASP A 36 4.06 11.36 9.07
CA ASP A 36 3.57 12.42 9.97
C ASP A 36 2.38 13.20 9.37
N GLU A 37 2.32 13.36 8.05
CA GLU A 37 1.19 14.01 7.37
C GLU A 37 -0.01 13.08 7.27
N MET A 38 0.21 11.81 6.94
CA MET A 38 -0.85 10.80 6.91
C MET A 38 -1.46 10.60 8.30
N TYR A 39 -0.63 10.52 9.34
CA TYR A 39 -1.04 10.33 10.72
C TYR A 39 -1.89 11.50 11.24
N LYS A 40 -1.55 12.74 10.86
CA LYS A 40 -2.36 13.93 11.18
C LYS A 40 -3.75 13.87 10.55
N ASP A 41 -3.86 13.32 9.33
CA ASP A 41 -5.14 13.18 8.63
C ASP A 41 -5.99 12.06 9.24
N GLN A 42 -5.41 10.87 9.38
CA GLN A 42 -6.08 9.64 9.78
C GLN A 42 -5.12 8.74 10.58
N PRO A 43 -5.00 8.93 11.91
CA PRO A 43 -3.96 8.30 12.72
C PRO A 43 -4.10 6.77 12.76
N ASN A 44 -5.29 6.26 13.10
CA ASN A 44 -5.52 4.81 13.22
C ASN A 44 -5.32 4.09 11.88
N ALA A 45 -5.81 4.68 10.78
CA ALA A 45 -5.66 4.07 9.46
C ALA A 45 -4.21 4.14 8.96
N THR A 46 -3.46 5.18 9.32
CA THR A 46 -2.03 5.28 9.02
C THR A 46 -1.23 4.21 9.77
N ASP A 47 -1.52 3.99 11.06
CA ASP A 47 -0.88 2.93 11.85
C ASP A 47 -1.14 1.55 11.24
N VAL A 48 -2.38 1.27 10.82
CA VAL A 48 -2.72 0.03 10.11
C VAL A 48 -1.89 -0.17 8.85
N LEU A 49 -1.71 0.88 8.03
CA LEU A 49 -0.87 0.78 6.84
C LEU A 49 0.61 0.57 7.19
N ALA A 50 1.11 1.23 8.22
CA ALA A 50 2.53 1.17 8.60
C ALA A 50 2.97 -0.17 9.22
N GLU A 51 2.03 -1.04 9.61
CA GLU A 51 2.35 -2.37 10.16
C GLU A 51 2.85 -3.36 9.09
N GLU A 52 1.96 -3.79 8.19
CA GLU A 52 2.25 -4.91 7.28
C GLU A 52 2.59 -4.46 5.84
N VAL A 53 2.15 -3.26 5.43
CA VAL A 53 2.34 -2.81 4.03
C VAL A 53 3.83 -2.68 3.65
N PRO A 54 4.74 -2.19 4.50
CA PRO A 54 6.17 -2.17 4.16
C PRO A 54 6.72 -3.57 3.86
N TYR A 55 6.33 -4.59 4.63
CA TYR A 55 6.74 -5.98 4.38
C TYR A 55 6.15 -6.56 3.09
N ILE A 56 4.93 -6.16 2.75
CA ILE A 56 4.30 -6.52 1.46
C ILE A 56 5.10 -5.86 0.33
N CYS A 57 5.39 -4.57 0.42
CA CYS A 57 6.21 -3.84 -0.56
C CYS A 57 7.59 -4.48 -0.77
N ALA A 58 8.26 -4.88 0.32
CA ALA A 58 9.56 -5.54 0.27
C ALA A 58 9.54 -6.93 -0.39
N SER A 59 8.36 -7.52 -0.64
CA SER A 59 8.23 -8.78 -1.38
C SER A 59 8.17 -8.60 -2.90
N ALA A 60 8.03 -7.36 -3.37
CA ALA A 60 7.99 -7.06 -4.79
C ALA A 60 9.41 -6.98 -5.37
N GLU A 61 9.65 -7.73 -6.45
CA GLU A 61 10.94 -7.82 -7.14
C GLU A 61 10.74 -7.66 -8.65
N PRO A 62 11.76 -7.20 -9.41
CA PRO A 62 11.68 -7.14 -10.85
C PRO A 62 11.44 -8.52 -11.49
N GLY A 63 10.45 -8.61 -12.38
CA GLY A 63 10.18 -9.83 -13.15
C GLY A 63 9.35 -10.89 -12.42
N MET A 64 8.60 -10.51 -11.39
CA MET A 64 7.61 -11.39 -10.75
C MET A 64 6.64 -12.00 -11.76
N THR A 65 6.24 -13.22 -11.46
CA THR A 65 5.18 -13.92 -12.19
C THR A 65 3.80 -13.33 -11.84
N GLN A 66 2.81 -13.57 -12.71
CA GLN A 66 1.44 -13.14 -12.44
C GLN A 66 0.89 -13.70 -11.11
N GLU A 67 1.25 -14.93 -10.75
CA GLU A 67 0.80 -15.55 -9.49
C GLU A 67 1.35 -14.82 -8.27
N GLU A 68 2.63 -14.42 -8.31
CA GLU A 68 3.25 -13.64 -7.23
C GLU A 68 2.65 -12.23 -7.15
N ILE A 69 2.35 -11.60 -8.29
CA ILE A 69 1.67 -10.29 -8.34
C ILE A 69 0.26 -10.37 -7.76
N GLU A 70 -0.51 -11.40 -8.07
CA GLU A 70 -1.85 -11.60 -7.49
C GLU A 70 -1.79 -11.86 -5.98
N GLU A 71 -0.77 -12.56 -5.49
CA GLU A 71 -0.56 -12.76 -4.05
C GLU A 71 -0.19 -11.45 -3.34
N PHE A 72 0.69 -10.64 -3.93
CA PHE A 72 1.01 -9.29 -3.45
C PHE A 72 -0.28 -8.45 -3.36
N LYS A 73 -1.05 -8.42 -4.45
CA LYS A 73 -2.30 -7.66 -4.55
C LYS A 73 -3.31 -8.10 -3.50
N ARG A 74 -3.46 -9.40 -3.26
CA ARG A 74 -4.36 -9.96 -2.24
C ARG A 74 -3.97 -9.50 -0.85
N LYS A 75 -2.68 -9.57 -0.49
CA LYS A 75 -2.19 -9.09 0.81
C LYS A 75 -2.41 -7.59 0.98
N LEU A 76 -2.05 -6.80 -0.02
CA LEU A 76 -2.24 -5.35 0.01
C LEU A 76 -3.72 -4.97 0.14
N LYS A 77 -4.62 -5.70 -0.53
CA LYS A 77 -6.07 -5.47 -0.42
C LYS A 77 -6.59 -5.65 1.00
N ILE A 78 -6.08 -6.64 1.74
CA ILE A 78 -6.46 -6.90 3.13
C ILE A 78 -6.08 -5.71 4.02
N GLU A 79 -4.85 -5.23 3.90
CA GLU A 79 -4.39 -4.08 4.69
C GLU A 79 -5.07 -2.78 4.28
N TYR A 80 -5.33 -2.58 2.98
CA TYR A 80 -6.15 -1.47 2.49
C TYR A 80 -7.55 -1.46 3.10
N ASP A 81 -8.22 -2.61 3.17
CA ASP A 81 -9.57 -2.71 3.74
C ASP A 81 -9.59 -2.44 5.24
N LYS A 82 -8.62 -2.98 5.99
CA LYS A 82 -8.46 -2.67 7.41
C LYS A 82 -8.24 -1.17 7.64
N ALA A 83 -7.41 -0.54 6.81
CA ALA A 83 -7.17 0.90 6.89
C ALA A 83 -8.45 1.70 6.61
N MET A 84 -9.24 1.30 5.61
CA MET A 84 -10.54 1.92 5.31
C MET A 84 -11.54 1.78 6.45
N GLU A 85 -11.57 0.64 7.16
CA GLU A 85 -12.41 0.44 8.35
C GLU A 85 -11.98 1.31 9.55
N ALA A 86 -10.71 1.71 9.60
CA ALA A 86 -10.13 2.53 10.66
C ALA A 86 -10.22 4.04 10.41
N VAL A 87 -10.74 4.48 9.25
CA VAL A 87 -10.97 5.89 8.92
C VAL A 87 -12.07 6.47 9.81
N VAL A 88 -11.83 7.68 10.35
CA VAL A 88 -12.76 8.42 11.21
C VAL A 88 -13.14 9.79 10.66
#